data_AF-A0A955HM86-F1
#
_entry.id   AF-A0A955HM86-F1
#
_cell.length_a   1.000
_cell.length_b   1.000
_cell.length_c   1.000
_cell.angle_alpha   90.00
_cell.angle_beta   90.00
_cell.angle_gamma   90.00
#
_symmetry.space_group_name_H-M   'P 1'
#
loop_
_entity.id
_entity.type
_entity.pdbx_description
1 polymer ?
#
loop_
_entity_poly.entity_id
_entity_poly.type
_entity_poly.pdbx_seq_one_letter_code
_entity_poly.pdbx_strand_id
1 'polypeptide(L)'
;MSKFDWKRTLATVAPVLASALGGPMVGVAVKIAADALGMPAGATEQDIAEAVASGSPDVLLKLREADNAFQLEMERLGVAREQIHADDRASARDLGKARGLGPQISLAVIFVCGFVYVLGVIFQGHTIEPEMREIATYVLGILSAGLVQIMNYFFGSSAGSRQKTDQMAGMLK
;
A
#
# COMPACT_ATOMS: atom_id res chain seq x y z
N MET A 1 20.99 -42.29 -27.80
CA MET A 1 20.50 -42.40 -26.41
C MET A 1 19.75 -41.11 -26.10
N SER A 2 18.45 -41.21 -25.86
CA SER A 2 17.61 -40.04 -25.52
C SER A 2 18.18 -39.40 -24.24
N LYS A 3 18.56 -38.11 -24.28
CA LYS A 3 19.00 -37.39 -23.07
C LYS A 3 17.82 -37.42 -22.09
N PHE A 4 18.01 -38.02 -20.92
CA PHE A 4 17.00 -38.02 -19.87
C PHE A 4 16.59 -36.57 -19.54
N ASP A 5 15.30 -36.27 -19.65
CA ASP A 5 14.76 -34.93 -19.46
C ASP A 5 14.38 -34.71 -17.99
N TRP A 6 15.40 -34.44 -17.17
CA TRP A 6 15.24 -34.24 -15.73
C TRP A 6 14.35 -33.04 -15.41
N LYS A 7 14.35 -31.99 -16.27
CA LYS A 7 13.50 -30.81 -16.08
C LYS A 7 12.02 -31.16 -16.21
N ARG A 8 11.67 -32.05 -17.14
CA ARG A 8 10.30 -32.55 -17.28
C ARG A 8 9.87 -33.40 -16.08
N THR A 9 10.78 -34.21 -15.55
CA THR A 9 10.53 -35.01 -14.33
C THR A 9 10.31 -34.09 -13.14
N LEU A 10 11.18 -33.08 -12.97
CA LEU A 10 11.05 -32.10 -11.91
C LEU A 10 9.78 -31.25 -12.04
N ALA A 11 9.39 -30.86 -13.26
CA ALA A 11 8.13 -30.14 -13.48
C ALA A 11 6.89 -30.96 -13.08
N THR A 12 6.99 -32.28 -13.09
CA THR A 12 5.89 -33.17 -12.67
C THR A 12 5.84 -33.34 -11.16
N VAL A 13 7.00 -33.44 -10.51
CA VAL A 13 7.11 -33.72 -9.07
C VAL A 13 7.12 -32.44 -8.24
N ALA A 14 7.88 -31.44 -8.67
CA ALA A 14 8.09 -30.16 -7.98
C ALA A 14 7.90 -28.98 -8.96
N PRO A 15 6.66 -28.69 -9.38
CA PRO A 15 6.35 -27.69 -10.40
C PRO A 15 6.78 -26.27 -10.02
N VAL A 16 6.69 -25.88 -8.74
CA VAL A 16 7.04 -24.52 -8.29
C VAL A 16 8.56 -24.34 -8.32
N LEU A 17 9.31 -25.32 -7.84
CA LEU A 17 10.77 -25.36 -7.94
C LEU A 17 11.23 -25.43 -9.39
N ALA A 18 10.56 -26.20 -10.26
CA ALA A 18 10.88 -26.26 -11.69
C ALA A 18 10.66 -24.91 -12.38
N SER A 19 9.56 -24.21 -12.07
CA SER A 19 9.30 -22.85 -12.57
C SER A 19 10.35 -21.85 -12.07
N ALA A 20 10.72 -21.95 -10.79
CA ALA A 20 11.73 -21.08 -10.19
C ALA A 20 13.13 -21.33 -10.78
N LEU A 21 13.50 -22.58 -11.10
CA LEU A 21 14.73 -22.94 -11.81
C LEU A 21 14.80 -22.40 -13.24
N GLY A 22 13.65 -22.31 -13.93
CA GLY A 22 13.55 -21.73 -15.27
C GLY A 22 13.46 -20.20 -15.29
N GLY A 23 13.45 -19.56 -14.12
CA GLY A 23 13.15 -18.14 -13.96
C GLY A 23 14.21 -17.35 -13.20
N PRO A 24 13.93 -16.10 -12.83
CA PRO A 24 14.88 -15.22 -12.12
C PRO A 24 15.20 -15.72 -10.70
N MET A 25 14.43 -16.68 -10.18
CA MET A 25 14.60 -17.27 -8.85
C MET A 25 15.45 -18.55 -8.87
N VAL A 26 16.20 -18.81 -9.95
CA VAL A 26 16.98 -20.04 -10.12
C VAL A 26 17.92 -20.30 -8.93
N GLY A 27 18.61 -19.28 -8.42
CA GLY A 27 19.51 -19.42 -7.27
C GLY A 27 18.80 -19.83 -5.97
N VAL A 28 17.57 -19.35 -5.77
CA VAL A 28 16.74 -19.74 -4.61
C VAL A 28 16.24 -21.16 -4.77
N ALA A 29 15.80 -21.52 -5.98
CA ALA A 29 15.30 -22.85 -6.28
C ALA A 29 16.37 -23.94 -6.14
N VAL A 30 17.59 -23.69 -6.65
CA VAL A 30 18.75 -24.57 -6.47
C VAL A 30 19.06 -24.74 -4.99
N LYS A 31 19.06 -23.65 -4.20
CA LYS A 31 19.31 -23.70 -2.77
C LYS A 31 18.27 -24.56 -2.03
N ILE A 32 16.99 -24.31 -2.25
CA ILE A 32 15.91 -25.07 -1.59
C ILE A 32 15.98 -26.55 -1.94
N ALA A 33 16.23 -26.88 -3.21
CA ALA A 33 16.37 -28.26 -3.65
C ALA A 33 17.63 -28.92 -3.07
N ALA A 34 18.75 -28.20 -2.97
CA ALA A 34 19.99 -28.69 -2.37
C ALA A 34 19.82 -28.96 -0.87
N ASP A 35 19.19 -28.03 -0.15
CA ASP A 35 18.89 -28.16 1.29
C ASP A 35 17.98 -29.38 1.54
N ALA A 36 16.96 -29.59 0.72
CA ALA A 36 16.06 -30.75 0.82
C ALA A 36 16.79 -32.09 0.59
N LEU A 37 17.77 -32.10 -0.30
CA LEU A 37 18.57 -33.30 -0.61
C LEU A 37 19.76 -33.49 0.35
N GLY A 38 20.01 -32.56 1.27
CA GLY A 38 21.14 -32.61 2.20
C GLY A 38 22.49 -32.40 1.53
N MET A 39 22.52 -31.69 0.39
CA MET A 39 23.74 -31.37 -0.34
C MET A 39 24.51 -30.22 0.33
N PRO A 40 25.84 -30.15 0.14
CA PRO A 40 26.64 -29.05 0.69
C PRO A 40 26.24 -27.69 0.11
N ALA A 41 26.45 -26.64 0.91
CA ALA A 41 26.21 -25.26 0.49
C ALA A 41 27.09 -24.92 -0.73
N GLY A 42 26.44 -24.64 -1.87
CA GLY A 42 27.10 -24.41 -3.15
C GLY A 42 26.79 -25.44 -4.24
N ALA A 43 25.89 -26.39 -3.99
CA ALA A 43 25.35 -27.27 -5.02
C ALA A 43 24.80 -26.45 -6.21
N THR A 44 25.06 -26.97 -7.40
CA THR A 44 24.74 -26.34 -8.68
C THR A 44 23.44 -26.92 -9.27
N GLU A 45 22.90 -26.27 -10.30
CA GLU A 45 21.77 -26.83 -11.07
C GLU A 45 22.11 -28.21 -11.64
N GLN A 46 23.38 -28.49 -11.95
CA GLN A 46 23.82 -29.78 -12.46
C GLN A 46 23.74 -30.87 -11.39
N ASP A 47 24.08 -30.56 -10.13
CA ASP A 47 23.97 -31.53 -9.02
C ASP A 47 22.50 -31.92 -8.76
N ILE A 48 21.59 -30.94 -8.85
CA ILE A 48 20.14 -31.20 -8.80
C ILE A 48 19.70 -32.06 -9.98
N ALA A 49 20.20 -31.76 -11.19
CA ALA A 49 19.87 -32.52 -12.40
C ALA A 49 20.29 -33.99 -12.29
N GLU A 50 21.49 -34.26 -11.75
CA GLU A 50 22.00 -35.62 -11.52
C GLU A 50 21.19 -36.36 -10.46
N ALA A 51 20.83 -35.70 -9.36
CA ALA A 51 19.98 -36.29 -8.34
C ALA A 51 18.59 -36.66 -8.88
N VAL A 52 17.97 -35.78 -9.67
CA VAL A 52 16.68 -36.07 -10.32
C VAL A 52 16.83 -37.16 -11.38
N ALA A 53 17.95 -37.19 -12.11
CA ALA A 53 18.26 -38.21 -13.11
C ALA A 53 18.49 -39.60 -12.51
N SER A 54 18.88 -39.70 -11.23
CA SER A 54 18.95 -40.98 -10.53
C SER A 54 17.61 -41.72 -10.47
N GLY A 55 16.49 -40.99 -10.60
CA GLY A 55 15.13 -41.55 -10.53
C GLY A 55 14.77 -42.14 -9.16
N SER A 56 15.57 -41.86 -8.11
CA SER A 56 15.34 -42.40 -6.77
C SER A 56 14.02 -41.87 -6.18
N PRO A 57 13.10 -42.76 -5.72
CA PRO A 57 11.85 -42.35 -5.10
C PRO A 57 12.03 -41.42 -3.89
N ASP A 58 13.06 -41.65 -3.07
CA ASP A 58 13.37 -40.81 -1.91
C ASP A 58 13.77 -39.38 -2.32
N VAL A 59 14.51 -39.24 -3.42
CA VAL A 59 14.92 -37.93 -3.97
C VAL A 59 13.68 -37.18 -4.46
N LEU A 60 12.82 -37.85 -5.21
CA LEU A 60 11.58 -37.25 -5.72
C LEU A 60 10.63 -36.86 -4.59
N LEU A 61 10.52 -37.68 -3.55
CA LEU A 61 9.70 -37.38 -2.37
C LEU A 61 10.21 -36.13 -1.64
N LYS A 62 11.51 -36.05 -1.35
CA LYS A 62 12.11 -34.88 -0.69
C LYS A 62 11.92 -33.59 -1.50
N LEU A 63 12.08 -33.67 -2.83
CA LEU A 63 11.83 -32.53 -3.71
C LEU A 63 10.35 -32.13 -3.73
N ARG A 64 9.43 -33.08 -3.68
CA ARG A 64 7.98 -32.82 -3.56
C ARG A 64 7.64 -32.12 -2.25
N GLU A 65 8.21 -32.58 -1.14
CA GLU A 65 8.01 -31.97 0.17
C GLU A 65 8.55 -30.53 0.22
N ALA A 66 9.73 -30.32 -0.34
CA ALA A 66 10.34 -29.00 -0.45
C ALA A 66 9.51 -28.05 -1.34
N ASP A 67 8.97 -28.55 -2.44
CA ASP A 67 8.07 -27.79 -3.33
C ASP A 67 6.80 -27.33 -2.59
N ASN A 68 6.16 -28.24 -1.86
CA ASN A 68 4.96 -27.94 -1.07
C ASN A 68 5.26 -26.92 0.05
N ALA A 69 6.38 -27.07 0.75
CA ALA A 69 6.80 -26.13 1.79
C ALA A 69 7.08 -24.74 1.21
N PHE A 70 7.77 -24.68 0.06
CA PHE A 70 8.03 -23.43 -0.64
C PHE A 70 6.74 -22.77 -1.13
N GLN A 71 5.79 -23.54 -1.67
CA GLN A 71 4.49 -23.02 -2.08
C GLN A 71 3.72 -22.40 -0.90
N LEU A 72 3.70 -23.09 0.24
CA LEU A 72 3.04 -22.60 1.45
C LEU A 72 3.68 -21.32 1.98
N GLU A 73 5.00 -21.23 1.97
CA GLU A 73 5.74 -20.03 2.38
C GLU A 73 5.41 -18.84 1.45
N MET A 74 5.38 -19.08 0.14
CA MET A 74 5.01 -18.06 -0.85
C MET A 74 3.58 -17.55 -0.66
N GLU A 75 2.64 -18.44 -0.36
CA GLU A 75 1.25 -18.07 -0.07
C GLU A 75 1.14 -17.26 1.24
N ARG A 76 1.84 -17.69 2.30
CA ARG A 76 1.91 -16.97 3.57
C ARG A 76 2.47 -15.56 3.41
N LEU A 77 3.55 -15.41 2.64
CA LEU A 77 4.13 -14.10 2.33
C LEU A 77 3.14 -13.23 1.54
N GLY A 78 2.36 -13.82 0.63
CA GLY A 78 1.28 -13.14 -0.07
C GLY A 78 0.21 -12.60 0.88
N VAL A 79 -0.29 -13.44 1.79
CA VAL A 79 -1.28 -13.05 2.80
C VAL A 79 -0.73 -11.97 3.74
N ALA A 80 0.51 -12.11 4.19
CA ALA A 80 1.15 -11.11 5.05
C ALA A 80 1.26 -9.73 4.36
N ARG A 81 1.56 -9.70 3.06
CA ARG A 81 1.56 -8.43 2.30
C ARG A 81 0.18 -7.80 2.26
N GLU A 82 -0.88 -8.57 1.99
CA GLU A 82 -2.25 -8.02 1.98
C GLU A 82 -2.66 -7.53 3.38
N GLN A 83 -2.29 -8.25 4.44
CA GLN A 83 -2.54 -7.83 5.81
C GLN A 83 -1.85 -6.49 6.12
N ILE A 84 -0.58 -6.32 5.74
CA ILE A 84 0.14 -5.05 5.91
C ILE A 84 -0.58 -3.91 5.18
N HIS A 85 -1.05 -4.14 3.96
CA HIS A 85 -1.82 -3.14 3.21
C HIS A 85 -3.21 -2.87 3.81
N ALA A 86 -3.84 -3.85 4.44
CA ALA A 86 -5.09 -3.67 5.18
C ALA A 86 -4.87 -2.85 6.47
N ASP A 87 -3.82 -3.15 7.22
CA ASP A 87 -3.45 -2.49 8.46
C ASP A 87 -3.05 -1.03 8.20
N ASP A 88 -2.34 -0.73 7.10
CA ASP A 88 -2.01 0.64 6.70
C ASP A 88 -3.28 1.46 6.40
N ARG A 89 -4.25 0.88 5.69
CA ARG A 89 -5.56 1.51 5.45
C ARG A 89 -6.35 1.72 6.75
N ALA A 90 -6.28 0.77 7.68
CA ALA A 90 -6.94 0.89 8.98
C ALA A 90 -6.29 2.01 9.82
N SER A 91 -4.96 2.04 9.89
CA SER A 91 -4.18 3.08 10.56
C SER A 91 -4.46 4.48 9.99
N ALA A 92 -4.52 4.61 8.65
CA ALA A 92 -4.90 5.87 8.01
C ALA A 92 -6.32 6.34 8.39
N ARG A 93 -7.28 5.40 8.49
CA ARG A 93 -8.64 5.70 8.96
C ARG A 93 -8.66 6.08 10.44
N ASP A 94 -7.87 5.42 11.26
CA ASP A 94 -7.82 5.68 12.70
C ASP A 94 -7.08 6.98 13.02
N LEU A 95 -6.04 7.36 12.26
CA LEU A 95 -5.45 8.70 12.30
C LEU A 95 -6.47 9.78 11.92
N GLY A 96 -7.31 9.52 10.91
CA GLY A 96 -8.41 10.40 10.52
C GLY A 96 -9.48 10.58 11.61
N LYS A 97 -9.73 9.54 12.42
CA LYS A 97 -10.66 9.60 13.56
C LYS A 97 -10.01 10.23 14.81
N ALA A 98 -8.76 9.87 15.11
CA ALA A 98 -8.05 10.26 16.33
C ALA A 98 -7.67 11.74 16.35
N ARG A 99 -7.38 12.36 15.21
CA ARG A 99 -7.02 13.77 15.16
C ARG A 99 -8.23 14.71 15.38
N GLY A 100 -9.44 14.17 15.23
CA GLY A 100 -10.69 14.94 15.32
C GLY A 100 -10.72 16.11 14.33
N LEU A 101 -11.81 16.87 14.35
CA LEU A 101 -11.89 18.16 13.66
C LEU A 101 -11.39 19.32 14.54
N GLY A 102 -10.84 19.03 15.73
CA GLY A 102 -10.51 20.03 16.76
C GLY A 102 -9.59 21.15 16.24
N PRO A 103 -8.42 20.83 15.66
CA PRO A 103 -7.54 21.84 15.08
C PRO A 103 -8.21 22.63 13.94
N GLN A 104 -8.93 21.97 13.05
CA GLN A 104 -9.57 22.61 11.89
C GLN A 104 -10.74 23.52 12.30
N ILE A 105 -11.53 23.11 13.29
CA ILE A 105 -12.60 23.93 13.88
C ILE A 105 -11.96 25.12 14.60
N SER A 106 -10.93 24.92 15.42
CA SER A 106 -10.27 26.03 16.13
C SER A 106 -9.71 27.08 15.17
N LEU A 107 -9.06 26.65 14.08
CA LEU A 107 -8.51 27.56 13.08
C LEU A 107 -9.62 28.30 12.32
N ALA A 108 -10.70 27.62 11.97
CA ALA A 108 -11.86 28.23 11.33
C ALA A 108 -12.54 29.27 12.24
N VAL A 109 -12.71 28.96 13.53
CA VAL A 109 -13.27 29.89 14.51
C VAL A 109 -12.39 31.13 14.66
N ILE A 110 -11.08 30.96 14.82
CA ILE A 110 -10.12 32.07 14.92
C ILE A 110 -10.19 32.95 13.66
N PHE A 111 -10.22 32.35 12.48
CA PHE A 111 -10.31 33.08 11.21
C PHE A 111 -11.62 33.88 11.09
N VAL A 112 -12.76 33.25 11.39
CA VAL A 112 -14.08 33.91 11.34
C VAL A 112 -14.16 35.06 12.36
N CYS A 113 -13.66 34.85 13.59
CA CYS A 113 -13.59 35.91 14.60
C CYS A 113 -12.70 37.07 14.14
N GLY A 114 -11.53 36.78 13.55
CA GLY A 114 -10.64 37.80 12.99
C GLY A 114 -11.29 38.59 11.86
N PHE A 115 -12.01 37.93 10.97
CA PHE A 115 -12.75 38.58 9.89
C PHE A 115 -13.86 39.51 10.42
N VAL A 116 -14.68 39.04 11.36
CA VAL A 116 -15.73 39.84 12.00
C VAL A 116 -15.14 41.04 12.75
N TYR A 117 -14.00 40.86 13.41
CA TYR A 117 -13.28 41.95 14.08
C TYR A 117 -12.84 43.03 13.08
N VAL A 118 -12.19 42.66 11.97
CA VAL A 118 -11.76 43.60 10.93
C VAL A 118 -12.95 44.35 10.34
N LEU A 119 -14.05 43.65 10.05
CA LEU A 119 -15.29 44.29 9.61
C LEU A 119 -15.81 45.29 10.65
N GLY A 120 -15.83 44.91 11.93
CA GLY A 120 -16.26 45.78 13.03
C GLY A 120 -15.44 47.06 13.12
N VAL A 121 -14.12 46.99 12.94
CA VAL A 121 -13.23 48.16 12.92
C VAL A 121 -13.53 49.06 11.72
N ILE A 122 -13.73 48.48 10.53
CA ILE A 122 -14.07 49.25 9.31
C ILE A 122 -15.42 49.95 9.45
N PHE A 123 -16.43 49.28 10.01
CA PHE A 123 -17.79 49.81 10.14
C PHE A 123 -17.98 50.75 11.34
N GLN A 124 -17.00 50.89 12.24
CA GLN A 124 -17.01 51.85 13.35
C GLN A 124 -16.79 53.31 12.92
N GLY A 125 -16.82 53.62 11.61
CA GLY A 125 -16.84 55.00 11.10
C GLY A 125 -15.51 55.75 11.21
N HIS A 126 -14.40 55.04 11.44
CA HIS A 126 -13.08 55.65 11.42
C HIS A 126 -12.68 55.94 9.96
N THR A 127 -12.18 57.14 9.70
CA THR A 127 -11.67 57.50 8.38
C THR A 127 -10.39 56.71 8.11
N ILE A 128 -10.48 55.69 7.25
CA ILE A 128 -9.32 54.97 6.75
C ILE A 128 -8.53 55.90 5.82
N GLU A 129 -7.25 56.04 6.10
CA GLU A 129 -6.32 56.83 5.30
C GLU A 129 -6.36 56.37 3.82
N PRO A 130 -6.35 57.28 2.84
CA PRO A 130 -6.53 56.93 1.43
C PRO A 130 -5.57 55.84 0.95
N GLU A 131 -4.32 55.87 1.41
CA GLU A 131 -3.27 54.89 1.08
C GLU A 131 -3.55 53.50 1.66
N MET A 132 -4.20 53.42 2.82
CA MET A 132 -4.57 52.15 3.45
C MET A 132 -5.86 51.55 2.89
N ARG A 133 -6.67 52.34 2.18
CA ARG A 133 -7.98 51.90 1.66
C ARG A 133 -7.86 50.79 0.63
N GLU A 134 -6.88 50.89 -0.28
CA GLU A 134 -6.62 49.86 -1.29
C GLU A 134 -6.15 48.55 -0.64
N ILE A 135 -5.24 48.67 0.33
CA ILE A 135 -4.73 47.53 1.10
C ILE A 135 -5.86 46.87 1.90
N ALA A 136 -6.71 47.64 2.57
CA ALA A 136 -7.84 47.14 3.34
C ALA A 136 -8.85 46.41 2.44
N THR A 137 -9.13 46.93 1.25
CA THR A 137 -10.03 46.30 0.27
C THR A 137 -9.45 44.99 -0.28
N TYR A 138 -8.16 44.95 -0.57
CA TYR A 138 -7.45 43.74 -0.98
C TYR A 138 -7.48 42.65 0.10
N VAL A 139 -7.16 43.02 1.34
CA VAL A 139 -7.19 42.10 2.51
C VAL A 139 -8.62 41.59 2.74
N LEU A 140 -9.63 42.45 2.61
CA LEU A 140 -11.03 42.05 2.72
C LEU A 140 -11.42 41.03 1.65
N GLY A 141 -10.92 41.18 0.43
CA GLY A 141 -11.10 40.22 -0.66
C GLY A 141 -10.50 38.84 -0.33
N ILE A 142 -9.25 38.81 0.17
CA ILE A 142 -8.60 37.56 0.59
C ILE A 142 -9.38 36.89 1.74
N LEU A 143 -9.76 37.67 2.75
CA LEU A 143 -10.49 37.12 3.89
C LEU A 143 -11.86 36.55 3.48
N SER A 144 -12.56 37.22 2.57
CA SER A 144 -13.83 36.74 1.99
C SER A 144 -13.64 35.43 1.21
N ALA A 145 -12.58 35.31 0.40
CA ALA A 145 -12.24 34.07 -0.29
C ALA A 145 -11.90 32.94 0.70
N GLY A 146 -11.19 33.26 1.78
CA GLY A 146 -10.89 32.33 2.87
C GLY A 146 -12.14 31.77 3.54
N LEU A 147 -13.18 32.59 3.76
CA LEU A 147 -14.48 32.13 4.26
C LEU A 147 -15.14 31.12 3.32
N VAL A 148 -15.14 31.38 2.01
CA VAL A 148 -15.67 30.43 1.02
C VAL A 148 -14.91 29.10 1.08
N GLN A 149 -13.59 29.15 1.27
CA GLN A 149 -12.78 27.93 1.37
C GLN A 149 -13.04 27.14 2.66
N ILE A 150 -13.24 27.82 3.79
CA ILE A 150 -13.69 27.20 5.05
C ILE A 150 -15.07 26.56 4.85
N MET A 151 -16.02 27.26 4.23
CA MET A 151 -17.35 26.73 3.95
C MET A 151 -17.29 25.51 3.03
N ASN A 152 -16.45 25.54 2.00
CA ASN A 152 -16.23 24.38 1.11
C ASN A 152 -15.61 23.20 1.85
N TYR A 153 -14.69 23.45 2.79
CA TYR A 153 -14.08 22.40 3.60
C TYR A 153 -15.11 21.69 4.50
N PHE A 154 -15.96 22.45 5.21
CA PHE A 154 -16.95 21.86 6.13
C PHE A 154 -18.22 21.36 5.44
N PHE A 155 -18.71 22.05 4.40
CA PHE A 155 -20.01 21.80 3.79
C PHE A 155 -19.96 21.37 2.31
N GLY A 156 -18.83 21.55 1.62
CA GLY A 156 -18.75 21.42 0.17
C GLY A 156 -18.65 19.99 -0.38
N SER A 157 -18.16 19.00 0.38
CA SER A 157 -17.99 17.63 -0.17
C SER A 157 -17.84 16.49 0.85
N SER A 158 -17.97 16.74 2.16
CA SER A 158 -17.89 15.64 3.13
C SER A 158 -19.02 14.60 2.93
N ALA A 159 -20.18 15.03 2.44
CA ALA A 159 -21.27 14.15 1.99
C ALA A 159 -20.93 13.41 0.68
N GLY A 160 -20.38 14.10 -0.32
CA GLY A 160 -20.04 13.51 -1.63
C GLY A 160 -18.91 12.49 -1.58
N SER A 161 -17.90 12.68 -0.70
CA SER A 161 -16.81 11.72 -0.54
C SER A 161 -17.25 10.46 0.22
N ARG A 162 -18.09 10.59 1.26
CA ARG A 162 -18.73 9.44 1.93
C ARG A 162 -19.65 8.68 0.99
N GLN A 163 -20.51 9.38 0.25
CA GLN A 163 -21.44 8.79 -0.71
C GLN A 163 -20.72 8.07 -1.86
N LYS A 164 -19.59 8.61 -2.37
CA LYS A 164 -18.74 7.92 -3.34
C LYS A 164 -18.06 6.68 -2.74
N THR A 165 -17.61 6.74 -1.50
CA THR A 165 -16.98 5.60 -0.82
C THR A 165 -17.99 4.49 -0.55
N ASP A 166 -19.22 4.83 -0.14
CA ASP A 166 -20.31 3.89 0.07
C ASP A 166 -20.81 3.28 -1.24
N GLN A 167 -20.89 4.08 -2.32
CA GLN A 167 -21.21 3.58 -3.66
C GLN A 167 -20.14 2.61 -4.17
N MET A 168 -18.84 2.93 -4.01
CA MET A 168 -17.76 2.00 -4.39
C MET A 168 -17.78 0.72 -3.54
N ALA A 169 -18.11 0.80 -2.25
CA ALA A 169 -18.25 -0.37 -1.39
C ALA A 169 -19.47 -1.24 -1.77
N GLY A 170 -20.54 -0.63 -2.27
CA GLY A 170 -21.72 -1.33 -2.80
C GLY A 170 -21.49 -2.01 -4.15
N MET A 171 -20.58 -1.48 -4.98
CA MET A 171 -20.22 -2.05 -6.29
C MET A 171 -19.29 -3.29 -6.21
N LEU A 172 -18.75 -3.58 -5.02
CA LEU A 172 -17.84 -4.70 -4.77
C LEU A 172 -18.53 -5.90 -4.08
N LYS A 173 -19.86 -5.86 -3.91
CA LYS A 173 -20.70 -6.97 -3.44
C LYS A 173 -21.53 -7.53 -4.59
#